data_AF-A0A917SPP0-F1
#
_entry.id   AF-A0A917SPP0-F1
#
_cell.length_a   1.000
_cell.length_b   1.000
_cell.length_c   1.000
_cell.angle_alpha   90.00
_cell.angle_beta   90.00
_cell.angle_gamma   90.00
#
_symmetry.space_group_name_H-M   'P 1'
#
loop_
_entity.id
_entity.type
_entity.pdbx_description
1 polymer ?
#
loop_
_entity_poly.entity_id
_entity_poly.type
_entity_poly.pdbx_seq_one_letter_code
_entity_poly.pdbx_strand_id
1 'polypeptide(L)'
;MTLQLPADRLEPERRRPAGQAAAADPTGSDRDVPAHPTVPASAVTAPAPDPSAGDAVAARTGEPGGLDRGSALGAVADPVAVQRDAPAAHRLALVGLAAVAVSTVAIGLLHVLPAGRALDPLSRTISEYALTPIGWLFNGGVLVLSAGSAAVLAAVVASGLARWRTVGAAMLATWCVGLVGLTVFHKQALGVETAVGSRVHWTWTLIAFFSLPLGALLTCRTAARAGERWPRWAVRLSWVAAGWFGVLAVQTVLSATTRVPAWRLVGFVERALSLTEMAAVAVLALWVLQRPALAGPDGARLGPSPAVATRR
;
A
#
# COMPACT_ATOMS: atom_id res chain seq x y z
N MET A 1 39.34 19.82 50.11
CA MET A 1 38.46 19.08 51.05
C MET A 1 37.99 17.86 50.29
N THR A 2 38.68 16.75 50.54
CA THR A 2 38.75 15.58 49.67
C THR A 2 37.95 14.47 50.32
N LEU A 3 36.84 14.05 49.73
CA LEU A 3 35.98 12.97 50.24
C LEU A 3 36.35 11.66 49.54
N GLN A 4 37.12 10.83 50.25
CA GLN A 4 37.34 9.42 49.96
C GLN A 4 36.06 8.62 50.26
N LEU A 5 35.61 7.82 49.29
CA LEU A 5 34.63 6.75 49.48
C LEU A 5 35.39 5.41 49.53
N PRO A 6 35.09 4.52 50.49
CA PRO A 6 35.80 3.25 50.64
C PRO A 6 35.31 2.19 49.64
N ALA A 7 36.28 1.50 49.07
CA ALA A 7 36.14 0.18 48.47
C ALA A 7 35.79 -0.84 49.57
N ASP A 8 34.84 -1.74 49.29
CA ASP A 8 34.84 -3.15 49.69
C ASP A 8 33.42 -3.74 49.59
N ARG A 9 33.19 -4.55 48.55
CA ARG A 9 32.37 -5.77 48.60
C ARG A 9 32.51 -6.54 47.29
N LEU A 10 33.56 -7.36 47.26
CA LEU A 10 33.66 -8.51 46.38
C LEU A 10 32.84 -9.64 47.02
N GLU A 11 31.72 -10.04 46.40
CA GLU A 11 31.05 -11.29 46.77
C GLU A 11 31.54 -12.45 45.89
N PRO A 12 31.86 -13.62 46.49
CA PRO A 12 32.43 -14.75 45.79
C PRO A 12 31.38 -15.66 45.13
N GLU A 13 31.59 -15.86 43.84
CA GLU A 13 31.36 -17.05 43.02
C GLU A 13 30.95 -18.34 43.78
N ARG A 14 29.65 -18.65 43.81
CA ARG A 14 29.16 -19.98 44.19
C ARG A 14 29.13 -20.92 42.98
N ARG A 15 30.11 -21.82 42.96
CA ARG A 15 30.17 -23.04 42.15
C ARG A 15 28.87 -23.85 42.29
N ARG A 16 28.22 -24.18 41.17
CA ARG A 16 27.22 -25.25 41.08
C ARG A 16 27.93 -26.56 40.70
N PRO A 17 27.71 -27.67 41.42
CA PRO A 17 28.28 -28.96 41.07
C PRO A 17 27.55 -29.58 39.89
N ALA A 18 28.34 -30.21 39.02
CA ALA A 18 27.91 -31.13 37.99
C ALA A 18 27.46 -32.46 38.59
N GLY A 19 26.43 -33.06 37.99
CA GLY A 19 26.15 -34.49 38.11
C GLY A 19 24.84 -34.83 38.80
N GLN A 20 23.78 -35.05 38.02
CA GLN A 20 22.96 -36.25 38.24
C GLN A 20 22.23 -36.65 36.95
N ALA A 21 22.71 -37.76 36.39
CA ALA A 21 21.98 -38.57 35.43
C ALA A 21 20.98 -39.45 36.19
N ALA A 22 19.73 -39.48 35.73
CA ALA A 22 18.73 -40.51 36.02
C ALA A 22 17.92 -40.64 34.72
N ALA A 23 18.12 -41.69 33.93
CA ALA A 23 17.52 -43.02 34.08
C ALA A 23 16.01 -43.00 33.81
N ALA A 24 15.66 -43.78 32.79
CA ALA A 24 14.36 -43.89 32.16
C ALA A 24 13.27 -44.47 33.09
N ASP A 25 12.02 -44.08 32.81
CA ASP A 25 10.82 -44.81 33.20
C ASP A 25 9.90 -44.93 31.96
N PRO A 26 9.69 -46.13 31.41
CA PRO A 26 8.78 -46.35 30.29
C PRO A 26 7.62 -47.25 30.71
N THR A 27 6.62 -46.75 31.43
CA THR A 27 5.33 -47.46 31.53
C THR A 27 4.14 -46.51 31.77
N GLY A 28 3.10 -46.69 30.97
CA GLY A 28 1.75 -46.72 31.52
C GLY A 28 0.76 -45.63 31.10
N SER A 29 -0.33 -46.11 30.49
CA SER A 29 -1.70 -45.60 30.60
C SER A 29 -2.19 -44.65 29.50
N ASP A 30 -2.72 -45.25 28.44
CA ASP A 30 -4.15 -45.19 28.09
C ASP A 30 -4.95 -44.05 28.73
N ARG A 31 -5.41 -43.11 27.89
CA ARG A 31 -6.72 -42.44 28.01
C ARG A 31 -7.25 -42.02 26.64
N ASP A 32 -8.23 -42.78 26.18
CA ASP A 32 -9.51 -42.34 25.62
C ASP A 32 -9.50 -41.16 24.63
N VAL A 33 -9.38 -41.49 23.35
CA VAL A 33 -9.82 -40.62 22.25
C VAL A 33 -11.27 -41.00 21.90
N PRO A 34 -12.26 -40.09 22.08
CA PRO A 34 -13.62 -40.38 21.65
C PRO A 34 -13.71 -40.42 20.12
N ALA A 35 -14.32 -41.50 19.63
CA ALA A 35 -14.62 -41.71 18.22
C ALA A 35 -15.52 -40.60 17.66
N HIS A 36 -15.08 -39.95 16.57
CA HIS A 36 -15.91 -39.05 15.79
C HIS A 36 -16.99 -39.83 15.03
N PRO A 37 -18.25 -39.39 15.02
CA PRO A 37 -19.29 -39.99 14.21
C PRO A 37 -19.05 -39.70 12.72
N THR A 38 -18.99 -40.78 11.93
CA THR A 38 -19.06 -40.76 10.47
C THR A 38 -20.42 -40.26 10.00
N VAL A 39 -20.45 -39.10 9.36
CA VAL A 39 -21.63 -38.60 8.64
C VAL A 39 -21.66 -39.24 7.23
N PRO A 40 -22.77 -39.86 6.81
CA PRO A 40 -22.88 -40.42 5.47
C PRO A 40 -22.99 -39.32 4.42
N ALA A 41 -22.22 -39.49 3.34
CA ALA A 41 -22.27 -38.66 2.15
C ALA A 41 -23.59 -38.90 1.40
N SER A 42 -24.56 -38.03 1.59
CA SER A 42 -25.73 -37.94 0.71
C SER A 42 -25.34 -37.26 -0.59
N ALA A 43 -25.37 -38.04 -1.67
CA ALA A 43 -25.22 -37.62 -3.04
C ALA A 43 -26.30 -36.58 -3.42
N VAL A 44 -25.88 -35.37 -3.77
CA VAL A 44 -26.72 -34.39 -4.46
C VAL A 44 -26.43 -34.52 -5.95
N THR A 45 -27.29 -35.26 -6.63
CA THR A 45 -27.33 -35.36 -8.09
C THR A 45 -27.94 -34.08 -8.65
N ALA A 46 -27.14 -33.26 -9.33
CA ALA A 46 -27.64 -32.14 -10.12
C ALA A 46 -28.23 -32.64 -11.45
N PRO A 47 -29.40 -32.14 -11.89
CA PRO A 47 -29.97 -32.50 -13.19
C PRO A 47 -29.23 -31.79 -14.34
N ALA A 48 -29.07 -32.52 -15.45
CA ALA A 48 -28.49 -32.06 -16.70
C ALA A 48 -29.36 -30.96 -17.37
N PRO A 49 -28.75 -30.02 -18.10
CA PRO A 49 -29.49 -29.10 -18.96
C PRO A 49 -29.93 -29.78 -20.26
N ASP A 50 -31.22 -29.60 -20.57
CA ASP A 50 -31.90 -30.02 -21.79
C ASP A 50 -31.44 -29.18 -23.01
N PRO A 51 -31.02 -29.80 -24.14
CA PRO A 51 -30.64 -29.08 -25.34
C PRO A 51 -31.58 -29.41 -26.51
N SER A 52 -32.71 -28.72 -26.67
CA SER A 52 -33.36 -28.56 -27.99
C SER A 52 -34.66 -27.77 -27.96
N ALA A 53 -34.66 -26.63 -28.64
CA ALA A 53 -35.73 -26.05 -29.47
C ALA A 53 -35.36 -24.57 -29.66
N GLY A 54 -34.93 -24.09 -30.82
CA GLY A 54 -35.46 -24.36 -32.15
C GLY A 54 -36.19 -23.10 -32.58
N ASP A 55 -35.62 -22.42 -33.59
CA ASP A 55 -36.27 -21.63 -34.64
C ASP A 55 -37.19 -20.46 -34.21
N ALA A 56 -37.27 -19.31 -34.87
CA ALA A 56 -36.65 -18.72 -36.03
C ALA A 56 -37.28 -17.29 -36.13
N VAL A 57 -36.98 -16.60 -37.23
CA VAL A 57 -37.85 -15.59 -37.86
C VAL A 57 -37.70 -14.13 -37.39
N ALA A 58 -36.99 -13.39 -38.25
CA ALA A 58 -37.48 -12.22 -39.00
C ALA A 58 -36.66 -10.93 -38.85
N ALA A 59 -36.03 -10.62 -39.98
CA ALA A 59 -35.64 -9.32 -40.47
C ALA A 59 -36.62 -8.18 -40.12
N ARG A 60 -36.06 -7.03 -39.74
CA ARG A 60 -36.52 -5.72 -40.21
C ARG A 60 -35.34 -4.82 -40.52
N THR A 61 -35.13 -4.65 -41.82
CA THR A 61 -34.53 -3.50 -42.49
C THR A 61 -35.34 -2.23 -42.21
N GLY A 62 -34.65 -1.10 -41.98
CA GLY A 62 -35.25 0.23 -41.86
C GLY A 62 -34.24 1.33 -41.52
N GLU A 63 -33.48 1.78 -42.52
CA GLU A 63 -32.78 3.07 -42.60
C GLU A 63 -33.81 4.24 -42.81
N PRO A 64 -33.42 5.52 -42.97
CA PRO A 64 -32.86 6.45 -41.98
C PRO A 64 -33.73 7.73 -41.89
N GLY A 65 -34.14 8.15 -40.70
CA GLY A 65 -35.03 9.31 -40.51
C GLY A 65 -34.31 10.51 -39.89
N GLY A 66 -33.91 11.47 -40.72
CA GLY A 66 -33.45 12.78 -40.27
C GLY A 66 -34.52 13.54 -39.50
N LEU A 67 -34.16 14.04 -38.33
CA LEU A 67 -34.91 15.11 -37.66
C LEU A 67 -33.91 16.16 -37.15
N ASP A 68 -33.82 17.18 -37.98
CA ASP A 68 -33.40 18.53 -37.66
C ASP A 68 -34.20 19.02 -36.42
N ARG A 69 -33.55 19.03 -35.25
CA ARG A 69 -34.06 19.69 -34.05
C ARG A 69 -33.19 20.90 -33.78
N GLY A 70 -33.70 22.02 -34.27
CA GLY A 70 -33.17 23.35 -34.01
C GLY A 70 -32.99 23.63 -32.52
N SER A 71 -31.87 24.29 -32.25
CA SER A 71 -31.76 25.50 -31.44
C SER A 71 -32.92 25.79 -30.49
N ALA A 72 -32.62 25.72 -29.19
CA ALA A 72 -32.97 26.69 -28.15
C ALA A 72 -33.28 26.00 -26.81
N LEU A 73 -32.23 25.55 -26.11
CA LEU A 73 -32.26 25.44 -24.66
C LEU A 73 -30.94 25.99 -24.12
N GLY A 74 -31.05 27.18 -23.52
CA GLY A 74 -30.37 27.47 -22.26
C GLY A 74 -28.87 27.62 -22.32
N ALA A 75 -28.47 28.83 -22.68
CA ALA A 75 -27.33 29.54 -22.11
C ALA A 75 -26.91 29.04 -20.70
N VAL A 76 -25.60 28.75 -20.61
CA VAL A 76 -24.75 28.85 -19.41
C VAL A 76 -25.05 27.84 -18.30
N ALA A 77 -24.68 26.58 -18.54
CA ALA A 77 -23.99 25.87 -17.47
C ALA A 77 -22.64 26.57 -17.29
N ASP A 78 -22.51 27.40 -16.27
CA ASP A 78 -21.23 27.97 -15.86
C ASP A 78 -20.18 26.86 -15.90
N PRO A 79 -19.11 26.99 -16.70
CA PRO A 79 -17.90 26.32 -16.35
C PRO A 79 -17.46 27.02 -15.06
N VAL A 80 -17.93 26.52 -13.92
CA VAL A 80 -17.16 26.54 -12.69
C VAL A 80 -15.95 25.67 -13.02
N ALA A 81 -15.06 26.23 -13.84
CA ALA A 81 -13.65 25.98 -13.85
C ALA A 81 -13.26 26.30 -12.42
N VAL A 82 -13.37 25.29 -11.55
CA VAL A 82 -12.73 25.28 -10.24
C VAL A 82 -11.33 25.74 -10.56
N GLN A 83 -11.03 26.98 -10.22
CA GLN A 83 -9.76 27.61 -10.52
C GLN A 83 -8.79 26.92 -9.57
N ARG A 84 -8.21 25.83 -10.06
CA ARG A 84 -7.44 24.91 -9.25
C ARG A 84 -6.19 25.61 -8.76
N ASP A 85 -5.95 25.60 -7.45
CA ASP A 85 -4.81 26.22 -6.80
C ASP A 85 -3.49 25.54 -7.17
N ALA A 86 -3.01 25.80 -8.39
CA ALA A 86 -1.78 25.23 -8.92
C ALA A 86 -0.56 25.43 -8.00
N PRO A 87 -0.39 26.59 -7.31
CA PRO A 87 0.69 26.77 -6.34
C PRO A 87 0.54 25.87 -5.11
N ALA A 88 -0.69 25.71 -4.58
CA ALA A 88 -0.93 24.85 -3.43
C ALA A 88 -0.70 23.38 -3.78
N ALA A 89 -1.18 22.92 -4.94
CA ALA A 89 -0.93 21.57 -5.44
C ALA A 89 0.57 21.27 -5.59
N HIS A 90 1.36 22.21 -6.13
CA HIS A 90 2.81 22.06 -6.22
C HIS A 90 3.48 21.95 -4.86
N ARG A 91 3.13 22.83 -3.91
CA ARG A 91 3.69 22.77 -2.54
C ARG A 91 3.38 21.45 -1.86
N LEU A 92 2.13 20.99 -1.96
CA LEU A 92 1.71 19.69 -1.41
C LEU A 92 2.45 18.52 -2.06
N ALA A 93 2.67 18.54 -3.38
CA ALA A 93 3.44 17.52 -4.07
C ALA A 93 4.92 17.52 -3.65
N LEU A 94 5.54 18.69 -3.48
CA LEU A 94 6.93 18.80 -2.98
C LEU A 94 7.05 18.28 -1.54
N VAL A 95 6.14 18.69 -0.65
CA VAL A 95 6.10 18.21 0.74
C VAL A 95 5.92 16.70 0.77
N GLY A 96 4.99 16.17 -0.04
CA GLY A 96 4.76 14.74 -0.16
C GLY A 96 5.99 13.98 -0.66
N LEU A 97 6.65 14.49 -1.70
CA LEU A 97 7.87 13.87 -2.25
C LEU A 97 9.03 13.89 -1.23
N ALA A 98 9.21 15.00 -0.52
CA ALA A 98 10.22 15.12 0.53
C ALA A 98 9.93 14.14 1.68
N ALA A 99 8.68 14.02 2.11
CA ALA A 99 8.26 13.08 3.15
C ALA A 99 8.49 11.61 2.72
N VAL A 100 8.20 11.25 1.45
CA VAL A 100 8.53 9.92 0.90
C VAL A 100 10.04 9.68 0.99
N ALA A 101 10.86 10.63 0.54
CA ALA A 101 12.31 10.51 0.59
C ALA A 101 12.84 10.33 2.02
N VAL A 102 12.36 11.16 2.96
CA VAL A 102 12.71 11.05 4.39
C VAL A 102 12.30 9.70 4.95
N SER A 103 11.09 9.22 4.66
CA SER A 103 10.66 7.89 5.10
C SER A 103 11.51 6.78 4.51
N THR A 104 11.83 6.82 3.22
CA THR A 104 12.65 5.80 2.56
C THR A 104 14.05 5.75 3.19
N VAL A 105 14.65 6.91 3.47
CA VAL A 105 15.94 6.99 4.17
C VAL A 105 15.82 6.46 5.59
N ALA A 106 14.82 6.89 6.37
CA ALA A 106 14.63 6.44 7.75
C ALA A 106 14.47 4.91 7.84
N ILE A 107 13.65 4.32 6.95
CA ILE A 107 13.43 2.87 6.90
C ILE A 107 14.69 2.14 6.38
N GLY A 108 15.38 2.68 5.37
CA GLY A 108 16.62 2.11 4.87
C GLY A 108 17.76 2.14 5.90
N LEU A 109 17.81 3.17 6.74
CA LEU A 109 18.79 3.28 7.83
C LEU A 109 18.65 2.15 8.85
N LEU A 110 17.46 1.60 9.05
CA LEU A 110 17.24 0.46 9.96
C LEU A 110 18.12 -0.74 9.60
N HIS A 111 18.41 -0.96 8.32
CA HIS A 111 19.21 -2.10 7.87
C HIS A 111 20.69 -1.94 8.17
N VAL A 112 21.17 -0.69 8.28
CA VAL A 112 22.59 -0.40 8.51
C VAL A 112 22.90 -0.08 9.96
N LEU A 113 21.90 0.28 10.77
CA LEU A 113 22.09 0.56 12.19
C LEU A 113 22.37 -0.73 12.98
N PRO A 114 23.25 -0.70 14.00
CA PRO A 114 23.66 -1.91 14.75
C PRO A 114 22.48 -2.72 15.29
N ALA A 115 21.46 -2.06 15.84
CA ALA A 115 20.27 -2.72 16.38
C ALA A 115 19.42 -3.43 15.33
N GLY A 116 19.52 -3.04 14.05
CA GLY A 116 18.76 -3.65 12.96
C GLY A 116 19.51 -4.72 12.16
N ARG A 117 20.84 -4.79 12.27
CA ARG A 117 21.67 -5.80 11.60
C ARG A 117 21.43 -7.23 12.09
N ALA A 118 20.84 -7.39 13.27
CA ALA A 118 20.45 -8.69 13.81
C ALA A 118 19.26 -9.32 13.06
N LEU A 119 18.49 -8.53 12.30
CA LEU A 119 17.37 -9.03 11.50
C LEU A 119 17.86 -9.36 10.09
N ASP A 120 17.78 -10.65 9.74
CA ASP A 120 18.04 -11.12 8.37
C ASP A 120 17.07 -10.46 7.38
N PRO A 121 17.57 -9.65 6.41
CA PRO A 121 16.72 -8.94 5.45
C PRO A 121 15.89 -9.84 4.53
N LEU A 122 16.29 -11.10 4.36
CA LEU A 122 15.60 -12.04 3.47
C LEU A 122 14.40 -12.68 4.17
N SER A 123 14.57 -13.12 5.42
CA SER A 123 13.56 -13.91 6.13
C SER A 123 12.74 -13.13 7.16
N ARG A 124 13.21 -11.97 7.66
CA ARG A 124 12.50 -11.19 8.67
C ARG A 124 11.70 -10.05 8.06
N THR A 125 10.44 -9.90 8.47
CA THR A 125 9.53 -8.86 7.96
C THR A 125 10.06 -7.46 8.28
N ILE A 126 9.76 -6.47 7.44
CA ILE A 126 10.21 -5.09 7.71
C ILE A 126 9.53 -4.52 8.96
N SER A 127 8.31 -4.98 9.25
CA SER A 127 7.57 -4.61 10.47
C SER A 127 8.22 -5.13 11.76
N GLU A 128 9.13 -6.12 11.70
CA GLU A 128 9.86 -6.58 12.89
C GLU A 128 10.83 -5.53 13.45
N TYR A 129 11.25 -4.53 12.65
CA TYR A 129 12.04 -3.42 13.18
C TYR A 129 11.30 -2.64 14.27
N ALA A 130 9.96 -2.62 14.24
CA ALA A 130 9.14 -1.96 15.25
C ALA A 130 9.31 -2.57 16.67
N LEU A 131 9.77 -3.82 16.75
CA LEU A 131 10.01 -4.54 18.01
C LEU A 131 11.43 -4.35 18.55
N THR A 132 12.28 -3.66 17.82
CA THR A 132 13.67 -3.40 18.23
C THR A 132 13.76 -2.12 19.09
N PRO A 133 14.87 -1.87 19.79
CA PRO A 133 15.10 -0.61 20.51
C PRO A 133 15.03 0.64 19.62
N ILE A 134 15.23 0.49 18.31
CA ILE A 134 15.11 1.58 17.31
C ILE A 134 13.77 1.56 16.56
N GLY A 135 12.77 0.84 17.07
CA GLY A 135 11.45 0.71 16.44
C GLY A 135 10.69 2.04 16.28
N TRP A 136 11.02 3.06 17.09
CA TRP A 136 10.49 4.41 16.91
C TRP A 136 10.88 5.01 15.56
N LEU A 137 12.04 4.67 15.01
CA LEU A 137 12.50 5.16 13.69
C LEU A 137 11.68 4.51 12.56
N PHE A 138 11.34 3.23 12.70
CA PHE A 138 10.40 2.56 11.79
C PHE A 138 9.01 3.20 11.85
N ASN A 139 8.43 3.32 13.05
CA ASN A 139 7.10 3.90 13.22
C ASN A 139 7.05 5.35 12.73
N GLY A 140 8.05 6.16 13.09
CA GLY A 140 8.18 7.54 12.63
C GLY A 140 8.31 7.64 11.11
N GLY A 141 9.12 6.79 10.48
CA GLY A 141 9.21 6.70 9.03
C GLY A 141 7.86 6.40 8.37
N VAL A 142 7.15 5.38 8.87
CA VAL A 142 5.82 5.00 8.34
C VAL A 142 4.78 6.13 8.53
N LEU A 143 4.78 6.83 9.66
CA LEU A 143 3.89 7.97 9.89
C LEU A 143 4.22 9.15 8.95
N VAL A 144 5.50 9.45 8.73
CA VAL A 144 5.94 10.45 7.77
C VAL A 144 5.53 10.07 6.34
N LEU A 145 5.64 8.78 5.97
CA LEU A 145 5.16 8.28 4.68
C LEU A 145 3.65 8.44 4.52
N SER A 146 2.87 8.16 5.58
CA SER A 146 1.42 8.32 5.57
C SER A 146 1.03 9.78 5.36
N ALA A 147 1.61 10.70 6.14
CA ALA A 147 1.38 12.14 5.99
C ALA A 147 1.82 12.65 4.60
N GLY A 148 2.97 12.19 4.10
CA GLY A 148 3.46 12.50 2.76
C GLY A 148 2.53 12.00 1.67
N SER A 149 2.04 10.77 1.79
CA SER A 149 1.08 10.17 0.84
C SER A 149 -0.25 10.94 0.83
N ALA A 150 -0.73 11.38 2.00
CA ALA A 150 -1.91 12.22 2.11
C ALA A 150 -1.70 13.59 1.44
N ALA A 151 -0.53 14.20 1.59
CA ALA A 151 -0.17 15.42 0.88
C ALA A 151 -0.12 15.22 -0.64
N VAL A 152 0.43 14.10 -1.12
CA VAL A 152 0.40 13.74 -2.56
C VAL A 152 -1.02 13.55 -3.06
N LEU A 153 -1.89 12.85 -2.32
CA LEU A 153 -3.30 12.70 -2.67
C LEU A 153 -4.00 14.07 -2.76
N ALA A 154 -3.79 14.93 -1.75
CA ALA A 154 -4.32 16.29 -1.76
C ALA A 154 -3.80 17.09 -2.97
N ALA A 155 -2.53 16.93 -3.35
CA ALA A 155 -1.95 17.57 -4.53
C ALA A 155 -2.58 17.08 -5.85
N VAL A 156 -2.81 15.78 -5.99
CA VAL A 156 -3.48 15.15 -7.16
C VAL A 156 -4.92 15.65 -7.29
N VAL A 157 -5.63 15.83 -6.16
CA VAL A 157 -7.01 16.35 -6.14
C VAL A 157 -7.05 17.88 -6.35
N ALA A 158 -6.12 18.63 -5.75
CA ALA A 158 -6.03 20.08 -5.89
C ALA A 158 -5.62 20.49 -7.32
N SER A 159 -4.74 19.74 -7.99
CA SER A 159 -4.47 19.87 -9.43
C SER A 159 -5.59 19.28 -10.30
N GLY A 160 -6.48 18.53 -9.67
CA GLY A 160 -7.64 17.80 -10.19
C GLY A 160 -7.34 16.88 -11.36
N LEU A 161 -6.19 16.23 -11.25
CA LEU A 161 -5.89 14.99 -11.94
C LEU A 161 -6.79 13.84 -11.45
N ALA A 162 -7.33 13.95 -10.23
CA ALA A 162 -8.38 13.10 -9.70
C ALA A 162 -9.47 13.93 -9.01
N ARG A 163 -10.66 13.34 -8.87
CA ARG A 163 -11.73 13.89 -8.01
C ARG A 163 -11.73 13.14 -6.68
N TRP A 164 -11.96 13.84 -5.57
CA TRP A 164 -12.01 13.25 -4.21
C TRP A 164 -13.00 12.08 -4.10
N ARG A 165 -14.15 12.16 -4.79
CA ARG A 165 -15.23 11.15 -4.74
C ARG A 165 -15.02 9.97 -5.70
N THR A 166 -13.77 9.66 -6.08
CA THR A 166 -13.47 8.51 -6.94
C THR A 166 -12.95 7.34 -6.13
N VAL A 167 -13.17 6.12 -6.64
CA VAL A 167 -12.63 4.89 -6.01
C VAL A 167 -11.10 4.97 -5.89
N GLY A 168 -10.41 5.53 -6.89
CA GLY A 168 -8.96 5.73 -6.84
C GLY A 168 -8.51 6.60 -5.67
N ALA A 169 -9.14 7.77 -5.47
CA ALA A 169 -8.85 8.65 -4.35
C ALA A 169 -9.20 8.01 -2.99
N ALA A 170 -10.33 7.30 -2.91
CA ALA A 170 -10.71 6.57 -1.70
C ALA A 170 -9.68 5.49 -1.33
N MET A 171 -9.19 4.71 -2.29
CA MET A 171 -8.14 3.71 -2.05
C MET A 171 -6.82 4.34 -1.62
N LEU A 172 -6.42 5.48 -2.21
CA LEU A 172 -5.22 6.22 -1.76
C LEU A 172 -5.38 6.77 -0.33
N ALA A 173 -6.60 7.18 0.06
CA ALA A 173 -6.88 7.58 1.44
C ALA A 173 -6.83 6.36 2.38
N THR A 174 -7.41 5.23 1.97
CA THR A 174 -7.35 3.95 2.71
C THR A 174 -5.91 3.49 2.92
N TRP A 175 -5.02 3.68 1.94
CA TRP A 175 -3.58 3.45 2.12
C TRP A 175 -3.00 4.26 3.29
N CYS A 176 -3.29 5.56 3.34
CA CYS A 176 -2.78 6.42 4.41
C CYS A 176 -3.29 5.97 5.80
N VAL A 177 -4.58 5.64 5.89
CA VAL A 177 -5.20 5.10 7.11
C VAL A 177 -4.57 3.75 7.48
N GLY A 178 -4.33 2.88 6.49
CA GLY A 178 -3.68 1.59 6.68
C GLY A 178 -2.29 1.71 7.28
N LEU A 179 -1.48 2.65 6.78
CA LEU A 179 -0.16 2.95 7.35
C LEU A 179 -0.24 3.43 8.80
N VAL A 180 -1.21 4.28 9.16
CA VAL A 180 -1.42 4.67 10.57
C VAL A 180 -1.78 3.45 11.41
N GLY A 181 -2.70 2.61 10.92
CA GLY A 181 -3.09 1.36 11.58
C GLY A 181 -1.89 0.45 11.88
N LEU A 182 -0.93 0.31 10.94
CA LEU A 182 0.30 -0.46 11.15
C LEU A 182 1.15 0.03 12.33
N THR A 183 1.15 1.34 12.58
CA THR A 183 1.95 1.95 13.65
C THR A 183 1.26 1.97 15.00
N VAL A 184 -0.08 1.91 15.02
CA VAL A 184 -0.87 1.83 16.26
C VAL A 184 -0.91 0.38 16.76
N PHE A 185 -1.01 -0.58 15.85
CA PHE A 185 -1.09 -2.00 16.17
C PHE A 185 0.22 -2.70 15.80
N HIS A 186 1.19 -2.65 16.72
CA HIS A 186 2.48 -3.31 16.54
C HIS A 186 2.32 -4.84 16.41
N LYS A 187 3.08 -5.41 15.48
CA LYS A 187 3.28 -6.86 15.37
C LYS A 187 3.80 -7.37 16.72
N GLN A 188 3.19 -8.41 17.29
CA GLN A 188 3.71 -9.06 18.50
C GLN A 188 4.96 -9.89 18.14
N ALA A 189 5.87 -10.08 19.10
CA ALA A 189 7.09 -10.88 18.87
C ALA A 189 6.74 -12.32 18.46
N LEU A 190 7.46 -12.86 17.47
CA LEU A 190 7.35 -14.26 17.05
C LEU A 190 7.56 -15.17 18.27
N GLY A 191 6.51 -15.91 18.67
CA GLY A 191 6.52 -16.81 19.83
C GLY A 191 5.71 -16.34 21.05
N VAL A 192 5.24 -15.09 21.07
CA VAL A 192 4.27 -14.57 22.06
C VAL A 192 3.00 -14.15 21.31
N GLU A 193 2.32 -15.11 20.71
CA GLU A 193 1.12 -14.84 19.92
C GLU A 193 -0.13 -14.86 20.81
N THR A 194 -0.64 -13.69 21.20
CA THR A 194 -2.10 -13.59 21.29
C THR A 194 -2.62 -13.46 19.87
N ALA A 195 -3.45 -14.41 19.44
CA ALA A 195 -3.90 -14.50 18.05
C ALA A 195 -4.56 -13.20 17.54
N VAL A 196 -5.09 -12.34 18.41
CA VAL A 196 -5.76 -11.08 18.03
C VAL A 196 -4.78 -10.01 17.52
N GLY A 197 -3.68 -9.75 18.23
CA GLY A 197 -2.74 -8.68 17.86
C GLY A 197 -2.06 -8.94 16.51
N SER A 198 -1.63 -10.18 16.28
CA SER A 198 -1.05 -10.61 15.00
C SER A 198 -2.06 -10.50 13.84
N ARG A 199 -3.33 -10.89 14.07
CA ARG A 199 -4.42 -10.78 13.06
C ARG A 199 -4.78 -9.33 12.72
N VAL A 200 -4.81 -8.43 13.70
CA VAL A 200 -5.11 -7.01 13.45
C VAL A 200 -3.99 -6.36 12.65
N HIS A 201 -2.72 -6.60 13.01
CA HIS A 201 -1.57 -6.09 12.25
C HIS A 201 -1.62 -6.59 10.81
N TRP A 202 -1.84 -7.90 10.61
CA TRP A 202 -1.98 -8.48 9.27
C TRP A 202 -3.11 -7.87 8.44
N THR A 203 -4.26 -7.62 9.06
CA THR A 203 -5.38 -6.93 8.40
C THR A 203 -4.97 -5.54 7.90
N TRP A 204 -4.27 -4.75 8.72
CA TRP A 204 -3.78 -3.43 8.31
C TRP A 204 -2.72 -3.51 7.21
N THR A 205 -1.84 -4.51 7.27
CA THR A 205 -0.86 -4.82 6.23
C THR A 205 -1.55 -5.06 4.89
N LEU A 206 -2.60 -5.89 4.86
CA LEU A 206 -3.38 -6.14 3.65
C LEU A 206 -4.07 -4.88 3.15
N ILE A 207 -4.73 -4.12 4.04
CA ILE A 207 -5.43 -2.89 3.69
C ILE A 207 -4.46 -1.90 3.04
N ALA A 208 -3.28 -1.68 3.64
CA ALA A 208 -2.27 -0.79 3.09
C ALA A 208 -1.78 -1.31 1.72
N PHE A 209 -1.15 -2.47 1.70
CA PHE A 209 -0.46 -2.99 0.50
C PHE A 209 -1.38 -3.28 -0.69
N PHE A 210 -2.68 -3.49 -0.45
CA PHE A 210 -3.64 -3.65 -1.53
C PHE A 210 -4.19 -2.30 -2.04
N SER A 211 -4.42 -1.35 -1.13
CA SER A 211 -5.12 -0.11 -1.48
C SER A 211 -4.27 0.83 -2.34
N LEU A 212 -2.95 0.94 -2.08
CA LEU A 212 -2.11 1.82 -2.88
C LEU A 212 -2.01 1.41 -4.36
N PRO A 213 -1.63 0.17 -4.73
CA PRO A 213 -1.52 -0.21 -6.13
C PRO A 213 -2.85 -0.06 -6.87
N LEU A 214 -3.96 -0.43 -6.23
CA LEU A 214 -5.31 -0.26 -6.79
C LEU A 214 -5.67 1.23 -6.95
N GLY A 215 -5.41 2.05 -5.95
CA GLY A 215 -5.66 3.49 -5.96
C GLY A 215 -4.86 4.20 -7.05
N ALA A 216 -3.56 3.92 -7.16
CA ALA A 216 -2.68 4.48 -8.19
C ALA A 216 -3.08 4.01 -9.60
N LEU A 217 -3.41 2.72 -9.78
CA LEU A 217 -3.88 2.16 -11.06
C LEU A 217 -5.16 2.86 -11.52
N LEU A 218 -6.18 2.92 -10.65
CA LEU A 218 -7.48 3.52 -10.98
C LEU A 218 -7.37 5.02 -11.26
N THR A 219 -6.52 5.72 -10.53
CA THR A 219 -6.28 7.16 -10.70
C THR A 219 -5.55 7.46 -12.00
N CYS A 220 -4.56 6.64 -12.38
CA CYS A 220 -3.68 6.93 -13.51
C CYS A 220 -4.11 6.27 -14.84
N ARG A 221 -4.97 5.24 -14.83
CA ARG A 221 -5.27 4.42 -16.03
C ARG A 221 -5.67 5.23 -17.27
N THR A 222 -6.50 6.26 -17.10
CA THR A 222 -7.03 7.03 -18.24
C THR A 222 -5.94 7.90 -18.85
N ALA A 223 -5.19 8.63 -18.01
CA ALA A 223 -4.07 9.45 -18.46
C ALA A 223 -2.91 8.61 -19.02
N ALA A 224 -2.70 7.40 -18.49
CA ALA A 224 -1.71 6.45 -19.01
C ALA A 224 -2.06 5.98 -20.43
N ARG A 225 -3.35 5.69 -20.70
CA ARG A 225 -3.84 5.34 -22.05
C ARG A 225 -3.74 6.51 -23.03
N ALA A 226 -3.85 7.74 -22.54
CA ALA A 226 -3.61 8.95 -23.33
C ALA A 226 -2.11 9.23 -23.58
N GLY A 227 -1.20 8.37 -23.13
CA GLY A 227 0.24 8.45 -23.44
C GLY A 227 1.08 9.25 -22.43
N GLU A 228 0.48 9.80 -21.37
CA GLU A 228 1.23 10.57 -20.36
C GLU A 228 2.30 9.70 -19.66
N ARG A 229 3.51 10.27 -19.48
CA ARG A 229 4.67 9.50 -19.00
C ARG A 229 4.55 9.01 -17.54
N TRP A 230 4.17 9.87 -16.60
CA TRP A 230 4.09 9.51 -15.17
C TRP A 230 2.95 8.58 -14.83
N PRO A 231 1.73 8.79 -15.37
CA PRO A 231 0.64 7.84 -15.22
C PRO A 231 1.01 6.44 -15.71
N ARG A 232 1.77 6.32 -16.81
CA ARG A 232 2.26 5.01 -17.29
C ARG A 232 3.20 4.35 -16.29
N TRP A 233 4.11 5.11 -15.68
CA TRP A 233 4.98 4.57 -14.62
C TRP A 233 4.18 4.18 -13.37
N ALA A 234 3.21 4.98 -12.94
CA ALA A 234 2.35 4.64 -11.80
C ALA A 234 1.61 3.33 -12.05
N VAL A 235 1.01 3.16 -13.24
CA VAL A 235 0.31 1.91 -13.63
C VAL A 235 1.27 0.71 -13.65
N ARG A 236 2.49 0.87 -14.16
CA ARG A 236 3.50 -0.21 -14.15
C ARG A 236 3.89 -0.60 -12.72
N LEU A 237 4.16 0.38 -11.86
CA LEU A 237 4.51 0.14 -10.46
C LEU A 237 3.34 -0.51 -9.70
N SER A 238 2.08 -0.11 -9.99
CA SER A 238 0.89 -0.79 -9.44
C SER A 238 0.85 -2.27 -9.80
N TRP A 239 1.18 -2.65 -11.05
CA TRP A 239 1.23 -4.06 -11.45
C TRP A 239 2.38 -4.82 -10.80
N VAL A 240 3.55 -4.19 -10.69
CA VAL A 240 4.70 -4.78 -9.97
C VAL A 240 4.37 -5.02 -8.50
N ALA A 241 3.77 -4.02 -7.82
CA ALA A 241 3.31 -4.14 -6.44
C ALA A 241 2.23 -5.24 -6.30
N ALA A 242 1.26 -5.31 -7.22
CA ALA A 242 0.28 -6.39 -7.23
C ALA A 242 0.93 -7.78 -7.39
N GLY A 243 2.00 -7.89 -8.18
CA GLY A 243 2.81 -9.10 -8.30
C GLY A 243 3.46 -9.50 -6.96
N TRP A 244 4.13 -8.58 -6.28
CA TRP A 244 4.72 -8.83 -4.95
C TRP A 244 3.68 -9.20 -3.90
N PHE A 245 2.55 -8.49 -3.89
CA PHE A 245 1.42 -8.79 -3.03
C PHE A 245 0.86 -10.19 -3.31
N GLY A 246 0.74 -10.57 -4.58
CA GLY A 246 0.35 -11.92 -4.99
C GLY A 246 1.30 -13.00 -4.45
N VAL A 247 2.61 -12.76 -4.46
CA VAL A 247 3.61 -13.66 -3.86
C VAL A 247 3.36 -13.81 -2.36
N LEU A 248 3.14 -12.72 -1.61
CA LEU A 248 2.83 -12.78 -0.17
C LEU A 248 1.51 -13.50 0.11
N ALA A 249 0.49 -13.30 -0.72
CA ALA A 249 -0.81 -13.95 -0.59
C ALA A 249 -0.67 -15.47 -0.80
N VAL A 250 0.02 -15.90 -1.86
CA VAL A 250 0.31 -17.31 -2.13
C VAL A 250 1.13 -17.91 -0.99
N GLN A 251 2.16 -17.23 -0.52
CA GLN A 251 2.98 -17.68 0.61
C GLN A 251 2.12 -17.87 1.87
N THR A 252 1.19 -16.96 2.14
CA THR A 252 0.26 -17.03 3.27
C THR A 252 -0.66 -18.24 3.17
N VAL A 253 -1.26 -18.48 2.00
CA VAL A 253 -2.13 -19.64 1.76
C VAL A 253 -1.34 -20.95 1.89
N LEU A 254 -0.12 -21.01 1.33
CA LEU A 254 0.75 -22.18 1.45
C LEU A 254 1.16 -22.44 2.90
N SER A 255 1.47 -21.39 3.66
CA SER A 255 1.84 -21.52 5.08
C SER A 255 0.65 -21.97 5.94
N ALA A 256 -0.59 -21.63 5.54
CA ALA A 256 -1.80 -22.07 6.22
C ALA A 256 -2.20 -23.52 5.88
N THR A 257 -1.80 -24.03 4.71
CA THR A 257 -2.22 -25.34 4.19
C THR A 257 -1.13 -26.41 4.24
N THR A 258 0.13 -26.01 4.35
CA THR A 258 1.29 -26.92 4.31
C THR A 258 2.25 -26.65 5.47
N ARG A 259 3.12 -27.62 5.79
CA ARG A 259 4.22 -27.44 6.77
C ARG A 259 5.51 -26.90 6.12
N VAL A 260 5.45 -26.43 4.88
CA VAL A 260 6.63 -25.98 4.15
C VAL A 260 7.11 -24.64 4.74
N PRO A 261 8.40 -24.49 5.05
CA PRO A 261 8.95 -23.25 5.58
C PRO A 261 9.03 -22.17 4.48
N ALA A 262 7.88 -21.58 4.14
CA ALA A 262 7.75 -20.57 3.08
C ALA A 262 8.30 -19.18 3.47
N TRP A 263 8.87 -19.04 4.67
CA TRP A 263 9.30 -17.78 5.28
C TRP A 263 10.68 -17.29 4.84
N ARG A 264 11.44 -18.05 4.02
CA ARG A 264 12.84 -17.71 3.70
C ARG A 264 13.03 -16.40 2.92
N LEU A 265 12.03 -15.95 2.18
CA LEU A 265 12.10 -14.74 1.34
C LEU A 265 11.04 -13.68 1.68
N VAL A 266 10.26 -13.89 2.75
CA VAL A 266 9.16 -12.96 3.10
C VAL A 266 9.67 -11.55 3.36
N GLY A 267 10.81 -11.42 4.03
CA GLY A 267 11.45 -10.14 4.31
C GLY A 267 11.90 -9.42 3.05
N PHE A 268 12.43 -10.16 2.07
CA PHE A 268 12.80 -9.60 0.78
C PHE A 268 11.58 -9.11 0.01
N VAL A 269 10.53 -9.94 -0.08
CA VAL A 269 9.31 -9.62 -0.82
C VAL A 269 8.60 -8.40 -0.22
N GLU A 270 8.48 -8.31 1.11
CA GLU A 270 7.90 -7.13 1.76
C GLU A 270 8.70 -5.86 1.50
N ARG A 271 10.03 -5.92 1.50
CA ARG A 271 10.90 -4.77 1.19
C ARG A 271 10.74 -4.35 -0.27
N ALA A 272 10.71 -5.31 -1.19
CA ALA A 272 10.52 -5.04 -2.62
C ALA A 272 9.14 -4.42 -2.88
N LEU A 273 8.08 -4.94 -2.24
CA LEU A 273 6.74 -4.37 -2.27
C LEU A 273 6.74 -2.93 -1.73
N SER A 274 7.24 -2.74 -0.51
CA SER A 274 7.28 -1.42 0.15
C SER A 274 8.04 -0.37 -0.69
N LEU A 275 9.17 -0.75 -1.27
CA LEU A 275 9.96 0.14 -2.12
C LEU A 275 9.22 0.49 -3.42
N THR A 276 8.55 -0.49 -4.03
CA THR A 276 7.72 -0.27 -5.24
C THR A 276 6.59 0.72 -4.95
N GLU A 277 5.97 0.61 -3.79
CA GLU A 277 4.90 1.49 -3.35
C GLU A 277 5.38 2.92 -3.04
N MET A 278 6.51 3.07 -2.33
CA MET A 278 7.13 4.38 -2.13
C MET A 278 7.46 5.04 -3.47
N ALA A 279 7.98 4.28 -4.44
CA ALA A 279 8.21 4.76 -5.80
C ALA A 279 6.91 5.17 -6.51
N ALA A 280 5.81 4.45 -6.31
CA ALA A 280 4.51 4.80 -6.88
C ALA A 280 3.99 6.14 -6.33
N VAL A 281 4.10 6.37 -5.02
CA VAL A 281 3.73 7.66 -4.39
C VAL A 281 4.62 8.80 -4.93
N ALA A 282 5.93 8.57 -5.04
CA ALA A 282 6.85 9.55 -5.62
C ALA A 282 6.49 9.88 -7.08
N VAL A 283 6.14 8.88 -7.89
CA VAL A 283 5.68 9.07 -9.29
C VAL A 283 4.39 9.89 -9.35
N LEU A 284 3.44 9.70 -8.42
CA LEU A 284 2.23 10.51 -8.33
C LEU A 284 2.56 11.98 -8.00
N ALA A 285 3.50 12.23 -7.09
CA ALA A 285 3.97 13.58 -6.80
C ALA A 285 4.62 14.23 -8.03
N LEU A 286 5.52 13.51 -8.71
CA LEU A 286 6.18 13.96 -9.93
C LEU A 286 5.20 14.21 -11.08
N TRP A 287 4.10 13.47 -11.14
CA TRP A 287 3.03 13.73 -12.09
C TRP A 287 2.38 15.11 -11.87
N VAL A 288 2.10 15.48 -10.62
CA VAL A 288 1.56 16.80 -10.27
C VAL A 288 2.57 17.90 -10.60
N LEU A 289 3.84 17.73 -10.22
CA LEU A 289 4.91 18.74 -10.40
C LEU A 289 5.23 19.05 -11.86
N GLN A 290 4.75 18.23 -12.80
CA GLN A 290 4.97 18.44 -14.23
C GLN A 290 3.80 19.05 -14.96
N ARG A 291 2.70 19.28 -14.25
CA ARG A 291 1.64 20.10 -14.82
C ARG A 291 2.13 21.54 -14.81
N PRO A 292 2.13 22.23 -15.96
CA PRO A 292 2.37 23.67 -15.96
C PRO A 292 1.41 24.30 -14.95
N ALA A 293 1.94 25.07 -14.00
CA ALA A 293 1.09 25.95 -13.23
C ALA A 293 0.39 26.83 -14.27
N LEU A 294 -0.92 26.65 -14.44
CA LEU A 294 -1.69 27.47 -15.37
C LEU A 294 -1.34 28.91 -15.03
N ALA A 295 -0.62 29.57 -15.94
CA ALA A 295 -0.21 30.95 -15.73
C ALA A 295 -1.48 31.71 -15.35
N GLY A 296 -1.42 32.43 -14.23
CA GLY A 296 -2.56 33.22 -13.78
C GLY A 296 -3.04 34.15 -14.89
N PRO A 297 -4.26 34.70 -14.78
CA PRO A 297 -4.88 35.57 -15.79
C PRO A 297 -4.00 36.75 -16.26
N ASP A 298 -2.94 37.10 -15.54
CA ASP A 298 -1.99 38.16 -15.88
C ASP A 298 -0.93 37.77 -16.94
N GLY A 299 -0.72 36.47 -17.19
CA GLY A 299 0.25 36.01 -18.21
C GLY A 299 -0.21 36.21 -19.66
N ALA A 300 -1.50 36.51 -19.88
CA ALA A 300 -2.06 36.72 -21.21
C ALA A 300 -2.01 38.18 -21.69
N ARG A 301 -1.54 39.15 -20.87
CA ARG A 301 -1.51 40.58 -21.26
C ARG A 301 -0.18 41.08 -21.86
N LEU A 302 0.83 40.22 -22.02
CA LEU A 302 2.13 40.63 -22.57
C LEU A 302 2.50 39.88 -23.86
N GLY A 303 1.51 39.60 -24.71
CA GLY A 303 1.79 39.40 -26.14
C GLY A 303 2.04 40.76 -26.78
N PRO A 304 3.19 41.01 -27.45
CA PRO A 304 3.42 42.26 -28.16
C PRO A 304 2.31 42.44 -29.20
N SER A 305 1.53 43.51 -29.05
CA SER A 305 0.55 43.93 -30.04
C SER A 305 1.28 44.03 -31.39
N PRO A 306 0.87 43.27 -32.43
CA PRO A 306 1.49 43.41 -33.74
C PRO A 306 1.22 44.83 -34.20
N ALA A 307 2.28 45.65 -34.19
CA ALA A 307 2.26 46.99 -34.74
C ALA A 307 1.64 46.91 -36.14
N VAL A 308 0.50 47.55 -36.28
CA VAL A 308 -0.19 47.75 -37.56
C VAL A 308 0.78 48.50 -38.47
N ALA A 309 1.48 47.76 -39.32
CA ALA A 309 2.27 48.31 -40.39
C ALA A 309 1.30 48.83 -41.46
N THR A 310 0.90 50.09 -41.32
CA THR A 310 0.28 50.85 -42.40
C THR A 310 1.30 51.01 -43.53
N ARG A 311 1.16 50.20 -44.58
CA ARG A 311 1.83 50.47 -45.87
C ARG A 311 1.05 51.58 -46.59
N ARG A 312 1.79 52.65 -46.91
CA ARG A 312 1.47 53.62 -47.97
C ARG A 312 1.86 53.05 -49.32
#